data_AF-A0A4Q5VLA9-F1
#
_entry.id   AF-A0A4Q5VLA9-F1
#
_cell.length_a   1.000
_cell.length_b   1.000
_cell.length_c   1.000
_cell.angle_alpha   90.00
_cell.angle_beta   90.00
_cell.angle_gamma   90.00
#
_symmetry.space_group_name_H-M   'P 1'
#
loop_
_entity.id
_entity.type
_entity.pdbx_description
1 polymer ?
#
loop_
_entity_poly.entity_id
_entity_poly.type
_entity_poly.pdbx_seq_one_letter_code
_entity_poly.pdbx_strand_id
1 'polypeptide(L)'
;MIFDGKAYEISSVDYPEIVEYDNKIYNTQYEITLKNNVETILLSINTNEGAIYPFNQATVTIIKDNEYYSAQIPVPQKFWMENLQSITINIPQVILTDDKTSVTKLLSSNLIIPKITATVDLNEQPIKLYKDIKVEADATNDQKSYQMAFGNNLDNISTLKIIYELKGHLSANYKTGDETYTCGNREIACAGLSVDSDQRTYHFNKVKIGNNTLNGLVFIPGIFE
;
A
#
# COMPACT_ATOMS: atom_id res chain seq x y z
N MET A 1 -12.84 4.48 -10.02
CA MET A 1 -12.76 5.92 -10.39
C MET A 1 -13.42 6.12 -11.75
N ILE A 2 -13.96 7.30 -12.06
CA ILE A 2 -14.43 7.66 -13.41
C ILE A 2 -13.59 8.82 -13.97
N PHE A 3 -12.98 8.63 -15.13
CA PHE A 3 -12.28 9.66 -15.90
C PHE A 3 -12.82 9.69 -17.33
N ASP A 4 -13.30 10.85 -17.77
CA ASP A 4 -13.87 11.08 -19.09
C ASP A 4 -14.96 10.06 -19.49
N GLY A 5 -15.83 9.73 -18.53
CA GLY A 5 -16.92 8.76 -18.71
C GLY A 5 -16.48 7.28 -18.68
N LYS A 6 -15.18 6.99 -18.52
CA LYS A 6 -14.66 5.62 -18.42
C LYS A 6 -14.37 5.26 -16.96
N ALA A 7 -14.71 4.04 -16.58
CA ALA A 7 -14.35 3.49 -15.29
C ALA A 7 -12.91 2.96 -15.30
N TYR A 8 -12.18 3.21 -14.22
CA TYR A 8 -10.84 2.67 -13.97
C TYR A 8 -10.79 2.06 -12.56
N GLU A 9 -10.04 0.97 -12.45
CA GLU A 9 -9.70 0.27 -11.22
C GLU A 9 -8.27 0.60 -10.78
N ILE A 10 -7.99 0.45 -9.50
CA ILE A 10 -6.65 0.67 -8.95
C ILE A 10 -5.78 -0.52 -9.32
N SER A 11 -4.69 -0.25 -10.04
CA SER A 11 -3.66 -1.24 -10.36
C SER A 11 -2.54 -1.23 -9.33
N SER A 12 -2.11 -0.04 -8.90
CA SER A 12 -1.12 0.12 -7.83
C SER A 12 -1.27 1.49 -7.16
N VAL A 13 -0.77 1.58 -5.93
CA VAL A 13 -0.68 2.81 -5.16
C VAL A 13 0.75 2.88 -4.65
N ASP A 14 1.44 3.96 -4.98
CA ASP A 14 2.78 4.21 -4.48
C ASP A 14 2.70 4.79 -3.07
N TYR A 15 3.77 4.59 -2.29
CA TYR A 15 3.86 5.17 -0.96
C TYR A 15 3.85 6.69 -1.10
N PRO A 16 3.15 7.40 -0.19
CA PRO A 16 3.10 8.84 -0.28
C PRO A 16 4.49 9.44 -0.09
N GLU A 17 4.87 10.34 -0.98
CA GLU A 17 6.02 11.21 -0.74
C GLU A 17 5.60 12.29 0.25
N ILE A 18 6.30 12.39 1.39
CA ILE A 18 5.99 13.34 2.46
C ILE A 18 7.18 14.28 2.64
N VAL A 19 6.92 15.59 2.54
CA VAL A 19 7.91 16.61 2.89
C VAL A 19 7.55 17.20 4.25
N GLU A 20 8.46 17.07 5.20
CA GLU A 20 8.29 17.48 6.59
C GLU A 20 9.42 18.43 7.02
N TYR A 21 9.06 19.50 7.72
CA TYR A 21 10.01 20.40 8.41
C TYR A 21 9.51 20.68 9.83
N ASP A 22 10.40 20.73 10.83
CA ASP A 22 10.05 21.01 12.23
C ASP A 22 8.85 20.20 12.77
N ASN A 23 8.80 18.90 12.44
CA ASN A 23 7.72 17.98 12.78
C ASN A 23 6.33 18.39 12.25
N LYS A 24 6.29 19.14 11.14
CA LYS A 24 5.07 19.52 10.42
C LYS A 24 5.15 19.07 8.97
N ILE A 25 4.08 18.43 8.51
CA ILE A 25 3.94 18.02 7.11
C ILE A 25 3.58 19.25 6.28
N TYR A 26 4.34 19.50 5.22
CA TYR A 26 4.12 20.61 4.27
C TYR A 26 3.63 20.12 2.92
N ASN A 27 4.05 18.92 2.53
CA ASN A 27 3.65 18.33 1.28
C ASN A 27 3.32 16.86 1.49
N THR A 28 2.26 16.40 0.82
CA THR A 28 2.06 14.97 0.62
C THR A 28 1.60 14.71 -0.80
N GLN A 29 2.27 13.79 -1.48
CA GLN A 29 1.94 13.36 -2.84
C GLN A 29 1.62 11.87 -2.86
N TYR A 30 0.46 11.52 -3.41
CA TYR A 30 0.10 10.15 -3.75
C TYR A 30 0.12 9.94 -5.25
N GLU A 31 0.67 8.82 -5.67
CA GLU A 31 0.60 8.35 -7.05
C GLU A 31 -0.17 7.03 -7.10
N ILE A 32 -1.15 6.98 -8.00
CA ILE A 32 -2.06 5.85 -8.15
C ILE A 32 -2.11 5.49 -9.62
N THR A 33 -1.61 4.31 -9.95
CA THR A 33 -1.77 3.75 -11.29
C THR A 33 -3.15 3.13 -11.40
N LEU A 34 -3.90 3.56 -12.40
CA LEU A 34 -5.26 3.15 -12.65
C LEU A 34 -5.35 2.47 -14.01
N LYS A 35 -6.13 1.40 -14.10
CA LYS A 35 -6.23 0.60 -15.31
C LYS A 35 -7.67 0.24 -15.63
N ASN A 36 -7.97 0.14 -16.91
CA ASN A 36 -9.14 -0.58 -17.43
C ASN A 36 -8.68 -1.58 -18.49
N ASN A 37 -9.61 -2.19 -19.21
CA ASN A 37 -9.29 -3.23 -20.20
C ASN A 37 -8.44 -2.73 -21.39
N VAL A 38 -8.31 -1.41 -21.58
CA VAL A 38 -7.72 -0.80 -22.78
C VAL A 38 -6.58 0.15 -22.43
N GLU A 39 -6.65 0.85 -21.31
CA GLU A 39 -5.82 2.01 -20.99
C GLU A 39 -5.31 1.94 -19.56
N THR A 40 -4.10 2.47 -19.36
CA THR A 40 -3.51 2.76 -18.05
C THR A 40 -3.33 4.27 -17.93
N ILE A 41 -3.70 4.84 -16.79
CA ILE A 41 -3.52 6.26 -16.48
C ILE A 41 -2.87 6.41 -15.11
N LEU A 42 -2.11 7.49 -14.92
CA LEU A 42 -1.54 7.84 -13.62
C LEU A 42 -2.35 8.98 -13.00
N LEU A 43 -2.88 8.77 -11.80
CA LEU A 43 -3.43 9.81 -10.95
C LEU A 43 -2.36 10.26 -9.95
N SER A 44 -2.06 11.55 -9.93
CA SER A 44 -1.27 12.18 -8.87
C SER A 44 -2.15 13.16 -8.08
N ILE A 45 -2.06 13.09 -6.76
CA ILE A 45 -2.73 14.01 -5.83
C ILE A 45 -1.65 14.60 -4.94
N ASN A 46 -1.45 15.91 -5.05
CA ASN A 46 -0.46 16.63 -4.27
C ASN A 46 -1.16 17.67 -3.38
N THR A 47 -1.01 17.55 -2.06
CA THR A 47 -1.47 18.54 -1.09
C THR A 47 -0.32 19.38 -0.55
N ASN A 48 -0.50 20.69 -0.55
CA ASN A 48 0.42 21.62 0.11
C ASN A 48 -0.24 22.23 1.35
N GLU A 49 0.40 22.12 2.50
CA GLU A 49 -0.03 22.67 3.79
C GLU A 49 1.00 23.66 4.34
N GLY A 50 0.54 24.71 5.03
CA GLY A 50 1.39 25.63 5.79
C GLY A 50 1.55 27.04 5.21
N ALA A 51 2.29 27.88 5.94
CA ALA A 51 2.32 29.34 5.79
C ALA A 51 2.87 29.88 4.44
N ILE A 52 3.49 29.03 3.62
CA ILE A 52 4.00 29.38 2.29
C ILE A 52 2.85 29.49 1.28
N TYR A 53 1.75 28.76 1.50
CA TYR A 53 0.57 28.80 0.65
C TYR A 53 -0.59 29.44 1.42
N PRO A 54 -1.22 30.51 0.90
CA PRO A 54 -2.27 31.23 1.63
C PRO A 54 -3.53 30.39 1.89
N PHE A 55 -3.68 29.24 1.22
CA PHE A 55 -4.77 28.29 1.40
C PHE A 55 -4.24 26.86 1.19
N ASN A 56 -4.76 25.88 1.94
CA ASN A 56 -4.53 24.47 1.63
C ASN A 56 -5.11 24.18 0.24
N GLN A 57 -4.25 23.75 -0.69
CA GLN A 57 -4.61 23.42 -2.06
C GLN A 57 -4.19 21.99 -2.37
N ALA A 58 -5.06 21.28 -3.11
CA ALA A 58 -4.69 20.03 -3.72
C ALA A 58 -4.59 20.23 -5.24
N THR A 59 -3.54 19.68 -5.83
CA THR A 59 -3.44 19.55 -7.29
C THR A 59 -3.76 18.12 -7.64
N VAL A 60 -4.72 17.94 -8.55
CA VAL A 60 -5.07 16.63 -9.09
C VAL A 60 -4.62 16.57 -10.53
N THR A 61 -3.83 15.57 -10.87
CA THR A 61 -3.23 15.40 -12.20
C THR A 61 -3.54 14.02 -12.74
N ILE A 62 -3.93 13.94 -14.01
CA ILE A 62 -4.01 12.70 -14.79
C ILE A 62 -2.98 12.77 -15.92
N ILE A 63 -2.15 11.74 -16.01
CA ILE A 63 -1.25 11.51 -17.15
C ILE A 63 -1.79 10.35 -17.96
N LYS A 64 -2.04 10.60 -19.26
CA LYS A 64 -2.52 9.59 -20.22
C LYS A 64 -1.82 9.82 -21.57
N ASP A 65 -1.11 8.83 -22.09
CA ASP A 65 -0.50 8.90 -23.44
C ASP A 65 0.31 10.19 -23.72
N ASN A 66 1.06 10.68 -22.72
CA ASN A 66 1.79 11.97 -22.69
C ASN A 66 0.93 13.25 -22.68
N GLU A 67 -0.38 13.13 -22.56
CA GLU A 67 -1.30 14.22 -22.24
C GLU A 67 -1.34 14.44 -20.72
N TYR A 68 -1.43 15.70 -20.31
CA TYR A 68 -1.36 16.10 -18.91
C TYR A 68 -2.58 16.95 -18.57
N TYR A 69 -3.51 16.38 -17.82
CA TYR A 69 -4.72 17.08 -17.40
C TYR A 69 -4.62 17.39 -15.91
N SER A 70 -4.77 18.66 -15.53
CA SER A 70 -4.67 19.06 -14.13
C SER A 70 -5.79 20.00 -13.69
N ALA A 71 -6.02 20.03 -12.38
CA ALA A 71 -6.84 21.04 -11.73
C ALA A 71 -6.32 21.32 -10.33
N GLN A 72 -6.34 22.59 -9.95
CA GLN A 72 -6.25 23.00 -8.56
C GLN A 72 -7.65 22.99 -7.94
N ILE A 73 -7.77 22.35 -6.80
CA ILE A 73 -9.01 22.31 -6.03
C ILE A 73 -8.74 22.83 -4.62
N PRO A 74 -9.72 23.53 -4.01
CA PRO A 74 -9.67 23.78 -2.58
C PRO A 74 -9.52 22.44 -1.86
N VAL A 75 -8.80 22.39 -0.74
CA VAL A 75 -8.83 21.23 0.14
C VAL A 75 -10.06 21.37 1.04
N PRO A 76 -11.24 20.78 0.74
CA PRO A 76 -12.22 20.60 1.80
C PRO A 76 -11.60 19.65 2.83
N GLN A 77 -11.95 19.82 4.10
CA GLN A 77 -11.53 18.97 5.24
C GLN A 77 -11.78 17.45 5.09
N LYS A 78 -12.29 16.96 3.94
CA LYS A 78 -12.73 15.58 3.69
C LYS A 78 -12.35 15.02 2.32
N PHE A 79 -11.49 15.70 1.54
CA PHE A 79 -11.03 15.18 0.23
C PHE A 79 -10.24 13.88 0.37
N TRP A 80 -9.51 13.79 1.47
CA TRP A 80 -8.67 12.68 1.82
C TRP A 80 -8.85 12.39 3.31
N MET A 81 -9.12 11.13 3.62
CA MET A 81 -9.18 10.65 5.00
C MET A 81 -8.34 9.40 5.11
N GLU A 82 -7.45 9.39 6.08
CA GLU A 82 -6.59 8.27 6.36
C GLU A 82 -6.91 7.73 7.75
N ASN A 83 -7.14 6.42 7.85
CA ASN A 83 -7.20 5.73 9.12
C ASN A 83 -6.20 4.56 9.12
N LEU A 84 -6.21 3.76 10.18
CA LEU A 84 -5.31 2.62 10.31
C LEU A 84 -5.52 1.55 9.22
N GLN A 85 -6.74 1.45 8.67
CA GLN A 85 -7.15 0.37 7.77
C GLN A 85 -7.17 0.78 6.30
N SER A 86 -7.32 2.07 6.00
CA SER A 86 -7.57 2.53 4.64
C SER A 86 -7.21 3.99 4.43
N ILE A 87 -6.98 4.33 3.17
CA ILE A 87 -6.91 5.68 2.63
C ILE A 87 -8.17 5.87 1.80
N THR A 88 -8.97 6.87 2.14
CA THR A 88 -10.14 7.27 1.35
C THR A 88 -9.81 8.52 0.57
N ILE A 89 -9.99 8.48 -0.74
CA ILE A 89 -9.81 9.60 -1.66
C ILE A 89 -11.15 9.90 -2.30
N ASN A 90 -11.72 11.05 -1.94
CA ASN A 90 -13.00 11.53 -2.44
C ASN A 90 -12.76 12.79 -3.27
N ILE A 91 -12.63 12.57 -4.58
CA ILE A 91 -12.53 13.65 -5.57
C ILE A 91 -13.93 13.92 -6.07
N PRO A 92 -14.55 15.08 -5.75
CA PRO A 92 -15.80 15.46 -6.38
C PRO A 92 -15.62 15.56 -7.89
N GLN A 93 -16.68 15.79 -8.65
CA GLN A 93 -16.53 16.01 -10.08
C GLN A 93 -15.67 17.26 -10.32
N VAL A 94 -14.48 17.07 -10.89
CA VAL A 94 -13.49 18.10 -11.18
C VAL A 94 -13.27 18.15 -12.70
N ILE A 95 -13.22 19.37 -13.24
CA ILE A 95 -12.81 19.61 -14.62
C ILE A 95 -11.29 19.76 -14.64
N LEU A 96 -10.61 18.81 -15.27
CA LEU A 96 -9.18 18.89 -15.53
C LEU A 96 -8.95 19.54 -16.89
N THR A 97 -7.90 20.35 -17.00
CA THR A 97 -7.54 21.04 -18.25
C THR A 97 -6.13 20.62 -18.67
N ASP A 98 -5.93 20.37 -19.96
CA ASP A 98 -4.60 20.25 -20.54
C ASP A 98 -4.07 21.65 -20.91
N ASP A 99 -2.95 22.05 -20.30
CA ASP A 99 -2.42 23.41 -20.42
C ASP A 99 -1.93 23.75 -21.84
N LYS A 100 -1.65 22.74 -22.68
CA LYS A 100 -1.13 22.93 -24.03
C LYS A 100 -2.25 23.08 -25.05
N THR A 101 -3.32 22.34 -24.87
CA THR A 101 -4.41 22.20 -25.86
C THR A 101 -5.71 22.85 -25.40
N SER A 102 -5.80 23.23 -24.12
CA SER A 102 -7.04 23.70 -23.45
C SER A 102 -8.20 22.69 -23.51
N VAL A 103 -7.92 21.43 -23.87
CA VAL A 103 -8.91 20.35 -23.83
C VAL A 103 -9.24 20.06 -22.37
N THR A 104 -10.53 19.91 -22.09
CA THR A 104 -11.02 19.60 -20.75
C THR A 104 -11.50 18.16 -20.64
N LYS A 105 -11.32 17.58 -19.46
CA LYS A 105 -11.74 16.23 -19.10
C LYS A 105 -12.38 16.23 -17.73
N LEU A 106 -13.32 15.31 -17.50
CA LEU A 106 -14.00 15.17 -16.22
C LEU A 106 -13.38 14.05 -15.39
N LEU A 107 -13.08 14.34 -14.14
CA LEU A 107 -12.62 13.36 -13.15
C LEU A 107 -13.60 13.32 -12.00
N SER A 108 -13.94 12.12 -11.54
CA SER A 108 -14.63 11.91 -10.26
C SER A 108 -14.15 10.62 -9.61
N SER A 109 -14.04 10.64 -8.29
CA SER A 109 -13.42 9.54 -7.56
C SER A 109 -14.03 9.38 -6.17
N ASN A 110 -14.34 8.15 -5.82
CA ASN A 110 -14.61 7.74 -4.44
C ASN A 110 -13.85 6.43 -4.24
N LEU A 111 -12.55 6.55 -3.94
CA LEU A 111 -11.65 5.41 -3.78
C LEU A 111 -11.47 5.11 -2.31
N ILE A 112 -11.50 3.82 -1.98
CA ILE A 112 -11.11 3.30 -0.68
C ILE A 112 -9.95 2.35 -0.96
N ILE A 113 -8.76 2.76 -0.56
CA ILE A 113 -7.52 2.01 -0.71
C ILE A 113 -7.24 1.36 0.64
N PRO A 114 -7.45 0.04 0.78
CA PRO A 114 -7.08 -0.65 2.01
C PRO A 114 -5.56 -0.62 2.20
N LYS A 115 -5.13 -0.53 3.46
CA LYS A 115 -3.71 -0.56 3.85
C LYS A 115 -3.31 -1.94 4.34
N ILE A 116 -2.03 -2.24 4.21
CA ILE A 116 -1.42 -3.35 4.93
C ILE A 116 -1.42 -3.01 6.41
N THR A 117 -1.92 -3.93 7.23
CA THR A 117 -1.88 -3.78 8.69
C THR A 117 -1.23 -5.00 9.30
N ALA A 118 -0.42 -4.80 10.34
CA ALA A 118 0.25 -5.87 11.04
C ALA A 118 0.22 -5.59 12.54
N THR A 119 -0.23 -6.57 13.31
CA THR A 119 -0.10 -6.61 14.76
C THR A 119 0.59 -7.91 15.08
N VAL A 120 1.93 -7.88 15.09
CA VAL A 120 2.76 -9.07 15.26
C VAL A 120 3.70 -8.85 16.43
N ASP A 121 3.82 -9.87 17.26
CA ASP A 121 4.78 -9.96 18.35
C ASP A 121 5.85 -11.00 18.02
N LEU A 122 7.10 -10.68 18.31
CA LEU A 122 8.24 -11.58 18.30
C LEU A 122 8.69 -11.82 19.73
N ASN A 123 8.60 -13.05 20.23
CA ASN A 123 8.94 -13.40 21.62
C ASN A 123 8.25 -12.47 22.63
N GLU A 124 6.94 -12.26 22.46
CA GLU A 124 6.12 -11.38 23.32
C GLU A 124 6.49 -9.89 23.26
N GLN A 125 7.28 -9.47 22.28
CA GLN A 125 7.61 -8.07 22.03
C GLN A 125 6.98 -7.60 20.70
N PRO A 126 6.23 -6.48 20.69
CA PRO A 126 5.60 -6.00 19.48
C PRO A 126 6.65 -5.53 18.47
N ILE A 127 6.53 -6.02 17.23
CA ILE A 127 7.33 -5.57 16.10
C ILE A 127 6.49 -4.70 15.18
N LYS A 128 7.01 -3.51 14.82
CA LYS A 128 6.29 -2.55 13.97
C LYS A 128 6.62 -2.83 12.51
N LEU A 129 5.57 -2.86 11.68
CA LEU A 129 5.74 -2.82 10.23
C LEU A 129 6.49 -1.53 9.87
N TYR A 130 7.58 -1.68 9.13
CA TYR A 130 8.40 -0.55 8.71
C TYR A 130 7.69 0.19 7.56
N LYS A 131 7.43 1.50 7.75
CA LYS A 131 6.53 2.28 6.87
C LYS A 131 7.07 2.50 5.45
N ASP A 132 8.39 2.54 5.29
CA ASP A 132 9.04 2.96 4.03
C ASP A 132 9.60 1.79 3.21
N ILE A 133 9.25 0.55 3.56
CA ILE A 133 9.66 -0.62 2.79
C ILE A 133 8.44 -1.27 2.16
N LYS A 134 8.49 -1.26 0.82
CA LYS A 134 7.54 -1.90 -0.08
C LYS A 134 7.31 -3.34 0.36
N VAL A 135 6.05 -3.72 0.53
CA VAL A 135 5.71 -5.14 0.60
C VAL A 135 5.98 -5.73 -0.76
N GLU A 136 6.98 -6.61 -0.82
CA GLU A 136 7.34 -7.31 -2.04
C GLU A 136 6.43 -8.52 -2.14
N ALA A 137 5.47 -8.42 -3.05
CA ALA A 137 4.70 -9.55 -3.49
C ALA A 137 5.45 -10.17 -4.67
N ASP A 138 5.72 -11.48 -4.63
CA ASP A 138 6.29 -12.23 -5.75
C ASP A 138 5.54 -13.55 -5.99
N ALA A 139 5.43 -13.92 -7.27
CA ALA A 139 4.88 -15.19 -7.71
C ALA A 139 5.93 -15.89 -8.58
N THR A 140 6.65 -16.84 -7.98
CA THR A 140 7.69 -17.62 -8.66
C THR A 140 7.28 -19.09 -8.69
N ASN A 141 7.24 -19.66 -9.91
CA ASN A 141 6.77 -21.02 -10.17
C ASN A 141 5.35 -21.25 -9.60
N ASP A 142 5.27 -22.06 -8.55
CA ASP A 142 4.08 -22.57 -7.90
C ASP A 142 3.86 -21.95 -6.50
N GLN A 143 4.60 -20.88 -6.16
CA GLN A 143 4.55 -20.21 -4.87
C GLN A 143 4.17 -18.74 -5.02
N LYS A 144 3.24 -18.28 -4.18
CA LYS A 144 2.95 -16.85 -3.97
C LYS A 144 3.58 -16.43 -2.64
N SER A 145 4.27 -15.30 -2.60
CA SER A 145 4.93 -14.86 -1.38
C SER A 145 4.79 -13.38 -1.13
N TYR A 146 4.73 -13.01 0.14
CA TYR A 146 4.62 -11.64 0.62
C TYR A 146 5.73 -11.39 1.62
N GLN A 147 6.65 -10.49 1.29
CA GLN A 147 7.74 -10.09 2.16
C GLN A 147 7.47 -8.72 2.76
N MET A 148 7.59 -8.63 4.07
CA MET A 148 7.37 -7.42 4.85
C MET A 148 8.58 -7.14 5.73
N ALA A 149 8.93 -5.88 5.87
CA ALA A 149 9.97 -5.44 6.78
C ALA A 149 9.39 -4.96 8.10
N PHE A 150 10.06 -5.31 9.20
CA PHE A 150 9.74 -4.92 10.55
C PHE A 150 10.98 -4.29 11.19
N GLY A 151 10.83 -3.18 11.89
CA GLY A 151 11.96 -2.49 12.51
C GLY A 151 11.58 -1.18 13.18
N ASN A 152 12.46 -0.71 14.07
CA ASN A 152 12.33 0.60 14.73
C ASN A 152 13.25 1.66 14.10
N ASN A 153 14.27 1.26 13.33
CA ASN A 153 15.19 2.09 12.55
C ASN A 153 15.77 1.29 11.36
N LEU A 154 16.37 1.97 10.38
CA LEU A 154 16.93 1.34 9.16
C LEU A 154 18.05 0.33 9.48
N ASP A 155 18.78 0.56 10.57
CA ASP A 155 19.94 -0.27 10.94
C ASP A 155 19.55 -1.63 11.55
N ASN A 156 18.28 -1.83 11.93
CA ASN A 156 17.77 -3.08 12.50
C ASN A 156 16.45 -3.51 11.86
N ILE A 157 16.45 -3.67 10.54
CA ILE A 157 15.31 -4.21 9.82
C ILE A 157 15.38 -5.74 9.81
N SER A 158 14.33 -6.37 10.30
CA SER A 158 14.06 -7.79 10.09
C SER A 158 13.00 -7.94 9.01
N THR A 159 13.02 -9.04 8.27
CA THR A 159 12.02 -9.32 7.24
C THR A 159 11.26 -10.60 7.54
N LEU A 160 9.95 -10.55 7.34
CA LEU A 160 9.05 -11.70 7.43
C LEU A 160 8.47 -11.93 6.03
N LYS A 161 8.75 -13.11 5.47
CA LYS A 161 8.21 -13.56 4.21
C LYS A 161 7.20 -14.67 4.47
N ILE A 162 5.93 -14.44 4.14
CA ILE A 162 4.87 -15.45 4.16
C ILE A 162 4.79 -16.07 2.77
N ILE A 163 4.69 -17.38 2.68
CA ILE A 163 4.65 -18.11 1.42
C ILE A 163 3.41 -19.00 1.40
N TYR A 164 2.59 -18.82 0.38
CA TYR A 164 1.49 -19.70 0.04
C TYR A 164 2.00 -20.81 -0.88
N GLU A 165 1.98 -22.04 -0.39
CA GLU A 165 2.45 -23.22 -1.11
C GLU A 165 1.33 -23.82 -1.96
N LEU A 166 1.65 -24.45 -3.10
CA LEU A 166 0.67 -25.02 -4.04
C LEU A 166 -0.26 -26.05 -3.40
N LYS A 167 0.20 -26.80 -2.38
CA LYS A 167 -0.61 -27.78 -1.63
C LYS A 167 -1.62 -27.12 -0.66
N GLY A 168 -1.72 -25.80 -0.67
CA GLY A 168 -2.67 -25.02 0.11
C GLY A 168 -2.25 -24.78 1.55
N HIS A 169 -1.05 -25.21 1.96
CA HIS A 169 -0.49 -24.87 3.26
C HIS A 169 0.47 -23.67 3.18
N LEU A 170 0.76 -23.09 4.33
CA LEU A 170 1.56 -21.88 4.45
C LEU A 170 2.95 -22.21 5.02
N SER A 171 3.96 -21.52 4.53
CA SER A 171 5.30 -21.48 5.14
C SER A 171 5.72 -20.03 5.39
N ALA A 172 6.74 -19.83 6.24
CA ALA A 172 7.24 -18.51 6.56
C ALA A 172 8.76 -18.50 6.75
N ASN A 173 9.40 -17.41 6.29
CA ASN A 173 10.80 -17.11 6.57
C ASN A 173 10.91 -15.81 7.37
N TYR A 174 11.74 -15.83 8.40
CA TYR A 174 12.07 -14.65 9.19
C TYR A 174 13.58 -14.42 9.12
N LYS A 175 14.01 -13.28 8.63
CA LYS A 175 15.41 -12.90 8.51
C LYS A 175 15.72 -11.72 9.42
N THR A 176 16.77 -11.84 10.21
CA THR A 176 17.27 -10.78 11.10
C THR A 176 18.80 -10.75 11.02
N GLY A 177 19.37 -9.62 10.58
CA GLY A 177 20.77 -9.57 10.17
C GLY A 177 21.07 -10.60 9.06
N ASP A 178 22.10 -11.42 9.29
CA ASP A 178 22.51 -12.49 8.37
C ASP A 178 21.76 -13.82 8.59
N GLU A 179 21.01 -13.94 9.69
CA GLU A 179 20.34 -15.18 10.06
C GLU A 179 18.97 -15.27 9.39
N THR A 180 18.68 -16.43 8.80
CA THR A 180 17.37 -16.75 8.23
C THR A 180 16.80 -17.98 8.91
N TYR A 181 15.57 -17.83 9.40
CA TYR A 181 14.81 -18.86 10.08
C TYR A 181 13.59 -19.23 9.24
N THR A 182 13.27 -20.51 9.15
CA THR A 182 12.17 -21.02 8.34
C THR A 182 11.19 -21.83 9.19
N CYS A 183 9.91 -21.68 8.91
CA CYS A 183 8.83 -22.51 9.42
C CYS A 183 8.02 -23.07 8.25
N GLY A 184 7.88 -24.40 8.20
CA GLY A 184 7.25 -25.08 7.08
C GLY A 184 8.07 -25.05 5.79
N ASN A 185 7.55 -25.67 4.73
CA ASN A 185 8.10 -25.71 3.37
C ASN A 185 7.02 -26.22 2.41
N ARG A 186 7.36 -26.55 1.16
CA ARG A 186 6.44 -27.10 0.14
C ARG A 186 5.68 -28.38 0.53
N GLU A 187 6.17 -29.14 1.51
CA GLU A 187 5.62 -30.43 1.93
C GLU A 187 4.99 -30.40 3.32
N ILE A 188 5.44 -29.47 4.17
CA ILE A 188 5.09 -29.41 5.59
C ILE A 188 4.57 -28.01 5.92
N ALA A 189 3.34 -27.94 6.41
CA ALA A 189 2.75 -26.69 6.89
C ALA A 189 3.52 -26.11 8.07
N CYS A 190 3.62 -24.78 8.13
CA CYS A 190 4.08 -24.08 9.32
C CYS A 190 3.00 -24.17 10.41
N ALA A 191 3.28 -24.90 11.49
CA ALA A 191 2.34 -25.07 12.58
C ALA A 191 1.98 -23.72 13.24
N GLY A 192 0.69 -23.45 13.37
CA GLY A 192 0.16 -22.21 13.95
C GLY A 192 0.02 -21.05 12.97
N LEU A 193 0.44 -21.21 11.70
CA LEU A 193 0.22 -20.23 10.64
C LEU A 193 -1.03 -20.62 9.84
N SER A 194 -1.99 -19.70 9.75
CA SER A 194 -3.21 -19.89 8.97
C SER A 194 -3.57 -18.62 8.20
N VAL A 195 -4.50 -18.73 7.26
CA VAL A 195 -5.04 -17.60 6.51
C VAL A 195 -6.57 -17.67 6.49
N ASP A 196 -7.22 -16.52 6.52
CA ASP A 196 -8.66 -16.41 6.32
C ASP A 196 -9.07 -16.90 4.92
N SER A 197 -10.36 -17.20 4.76
CA SER A 197 -10.91 -17.71 3.49
C SER A 197 -10.75 -16.74 2.32
N ASP A 198 -10.64 -15.44 2.61
CA ASP A 198 -10.40 -14.40 1.60
C ASP A 198 -8.93 -14.32 1.17
N GLN A 199 -8.05 -15.09 1.81
CA GLN A 199 -6.59 -15.14 1.61
C GLN A 199 -5.85 -13.82 1.90
N ARG A 200 -6.47 -12.89 2.62
CA ARG A 200 -5.91 -11.55 2.92
C ARG A 200 -5.34 -11.45 4.32
N THR A 201 -5.93 -12.14 5.28
CA THR A 201 -5.51 -12.08 6.69
C THR A 201 -4.76 -13.34 7.09
N TYR A 202 -3.49 -13.18 7.44
CA TYR A 202 -2.61 -14.23 7.92
C TYR A 202 -2.51 -14.17 9.44
N HIS A 203 -2.76 -15.29 10.10
CA HIS A 203 -2.74 -15.41 11.56
C HIS A 203 -1.54 -16.23 12.01
N PHE A 204 -0.84 -15.72 13.01
CA PHE A 204 0.27 -16.36 13.68
C PHE A 204 -0.20 -16.72 15.10
N ASN A 205 -0.43 -18.01 15.36
CA ASN A 205 -0.77 -18.51 16.69
C ASN A 205 0.41 -19.31 17.25
N LYS A 206 1.26 -18.64 18.04
CA LYS A 206 2.48 -19.22 18.64
C LYS A 206 3.36 -19.96 17.61
N VAL A 207 3.51 -19.38 16.43
CA VAL A 207 4.32 -19.94 15.34
C VAL A 207 5.78 -19.99 15.77
N LYS A 208 6.40 -21.18 15.73
CA LYS A 208 7.83 -21.36 16.03
C LYS A 208 8.66 -21.16 14.78
N ILE A 209 9.60 -20.23 14.81
CA ILE A 209 10.53 -19.93 13.70
C ILE A 209 11.95 -19.79 14.25
N GLY A 210 12.75 -20.86 14.10
CA GLY A 210 13.99 -21.00 14.87
C GLY A 210 13.72 -21.02 16.38
N ASN A 211 14.46 -20.22 17.14
CA ASN A 211 14.22 -20.02 18.57
C ASN A 211 13.13 -18.99 18.87
N ASN A 212 12.61 -18.32 17.84
CA ASN A 212 11.63 -17.26 18.00
C ASN A 212 10.20 -17.79 17.96
N THR A 213 9.29 -17.04 18.60
CA THR A 213 7.85 -17.27 18.55
C THR A 213 7.17 -16.05 17.96
N LEU A 214 6.47 -16.23 16.84
CA LEU A 214 5.62 -15.21 16.23
C LEU A 214 4.18 -15.40 16.69
N ASN A 215 3.52 -14.28 17.02
CA ASN A 215 2.11 -14.26 17.38
C ASN A 215 1.43 -13.02 16.82
N GLY A 216 0.14 -13.11 16.46
CA GLY A 216 -0.64 -11.97 15.97
C GLY A 216 -1.18 -12.16 14.56
N LEU A 217 -1.33 -11.08 13.79
CA LEU A 217 -1.90 -11.12 12.44
C LEU A 217 -1.31 -10.07 11.50
N VAL A 218 -1.41 -10.37 10.20
CA VAL A 218 -1.10 -9.47 9.10
C VAL A 218 -2.26 -9.49 8.11
N PHE A 219 -2.77 -8.33 7.75
CA PHE A 219 -3.71 -8.15 6.65
C PHE A 219 -3.01 -7.55 5.43
N ILE A 220 -3.13 -8.21 4.29
CA ILE A 220 -2.58 -7.81 2.99
C ILE A 220 -3.75 -7.66 2.00
N PRO A 221 -4.06 -6.43 1.54
CA PRO A 221 -5.25 -6.21 0.72
C PRO A 221 -5.11 -6.65 -0.74
N GLY A 222 -3.89 -6.66 -1.27
CA GLY A 222 -3.58 -7.12 -2.62
C GLY A 222 -3.09 -8.56 -2.57
N ILE A 223 -3.85 -9.47 -3.18
CA ILE A 223 -3.44 -10.85 -3.40
C ILE A 223 -3.12 -10.97 -4.89
N PHE A 224 -2.07 -11.72 -5.24
CA PHE A 224 -2.02 -12.29 -6.59
C PHE A 224 -3.27 -13.15 -6.80
N GLU A 225 -4.13 -12.80 -7.76
CA GLU A 225 -5.09 -13.76 -8.31
C GLU A 225 -4.34 -14.91 -9.01
#